data_AF-A0A653UNX1-F1
#
_entry.id   AF-A0A653UNX1-F1
#
_cell.length_a   1.000
_cell.length_b   1.000
_cell.length_c   1.000
_cell.angle_alpha   90.00
_cell.angle_beta   90.00
_cell.angle_gamma   90.00
#
_symmetry.space_group_name_H-M   'P 1'
#
loop_
_entity.id
_entity.type
_entity.pdbx_description
1 polymer ?
#
loop_
_entity_poly.entity_id
_entity_poly.type
_entity_poly.pdbx_seq_one_letter_code
_entity_poly.pdbx_strand_id
1 'polypeptide(L)'
;MIFPIIRMTKEKQSMKTLGIHNYYVYILTNKIKTVLYTGVTNDLKSRLYWYQNPEAIDKSFTTKYKCFYLVYFEQFADVETAIKREKQIKGWTRIKKENLIKEFNPTWKFLNDDV
;
A
#
# COMPACT_ATOMS: atom_id res chain seq x y z
N MET A 1 46.14 9.07 35.46
CA MET A 1 45.78 10.19 34.56
C MET A 1 45.18 9.57 33.29
N ILE A 2 43.85 9.82 33.07
CA ILE A 2 43.12 9.78 31.77
C ILE A 2 42.81 8.38 31.18
N PHE A 3 41.63 7.77 31.42
CA PHE A 3 40.28 7.90 30.82
C PHE A 3 40.00 6.97 29.59
N PRO A 4 38.93 6.14 29.61
CA PRO A 4 38.53 5.28 28.49
C PRO A 4 37.59 6.00 27.52
N ILE A 5 37.75 5.82 26.21
CA ILE A 5 36.89 6.43 25.18
C ILE A 5 36.02 5.37 24.49
N ILE A 6 34.80 5.23 25.01
CA ILE A 6 33.48 5.37 24.34
C ILE A 6 33.13 4.49 23.12
N ARG A 7 31.96 3.85 23.28
CA ARG A 7 31.06 3.13 22.34
C ARG A 7 30.68 3.86 21.04
N MET A 8 30.26 3.02 20.07
CA MET A 8 29.31 3.29 18.95
C MET A 8 29.85 4.24 17.87
N THR A 9 29.76 3.92 16.57
CA THR A 9 28.51 4.01 15.79
C THR A 9 28.58 3.17 14.51
N LYS A 10 27.74 2.13 14.39
CA LYS A 10 27.25 1.64 13.09
C LYS A 10 25.97 2.42 12.77
N GLU A 11 26.10 3.58 12.13
CA GLU A 11 24.97 4.25 11.52
C GLU A 11 25.38 4.76 10.14
N LYS A 12 25.32 3.86 9.15
CA LYS A 12 25.09 4.27 7.76
C LYS A 12 23.60 4.58 7.62
N GLN A 13 23.15 5.66 8.25
CA GLN A 13 21.85 6.25 7.92
C GLN A 13 22.05 7.03 6.62
N SER A 14 21.71 6.38 5.50
CA SER A 14 21.68 7.02 4.18
C SER A 14 20.83 8.29 4.26
N MET A 15 21.44 9.43 3.93
CA MET A 15 20.74 10.72 3.80
C MET A 15 19.68 10.59 2.69
N LYS A 16 18.45 10.25 3.06
CA LYS A 16 17.32 10.33 2.15
C LYS A 16 16.92 11.80 2.05
N THR A 17 17.06 12.36 0.85
CA THR A 17 16.52 13.66 0.46
C THR A 17 15.14 13.88 1.08
N LEU A 18 14.92 15.06 1.67
CA LEU A 18 13.64 15.54 2.21
C LEU A 18 12.65 15.81 1.05
N GLY A 19 12.42 14.83 0.19
CA GLY A 19 11.23 14.77 -0.64
C GLY A 19 10.11 14.23 0.23
N ILE A 20 8.97 14.91 0.27
CA ILE A 20 7.76 14.37 0.88
C ILE A 20 7.31 13.21 -0.02
N HIS A 21 7.82 12.02 0.27
CA HIS A 21 7.51 10.83 -0.50
C HIS A 21 6.20 10.25 0.03
N ASN A 22 5.14 10.35 -0.77
CA ASN A 22 3.85 9.78 -0.45
C ASN A 22 3.83 8.32 -0.88
N TYR A 23 3.62 7.43 0.09
CA TYR A 23 3.43 6.00 -0.13
C TYR A 23 2.00 5.63 0.25
N TYR A 24 1.37 4.80 -0.55
CA TYR A 24 -0.01 4.39 -0.38
C TYR A 24 -0.06 2.88 -0.19
N VAL A 25 -0.63 2.43 0.91
CA VAL A 25 -1.07 1.05 1.09
C VAL A 25 -2.51 0.98 0.65
N TYR A 26 -2.86 0.04 -0.22
CA TYR A 26 -4.18 -0.02 -0.83
C TYR A 26 -4.74 -1.43 -0.84
N ILE A 27 -6.08 -1.54 -0.84
CA ILE A 27 -6.79 -2.80 -1.04
C ILE A 27 -7.69 -2.67 -2.27
N LEU A 28 -7.43 -3.53 -3.25
CA LEU A 28 -8.27 -3.70 -4.43
C LEU A 28 -9.16 -4.93 -4.29
N THR A 29 -10.29 -4.88 -4.96
CA THR A 29 -11.22 -6.00 -5.05
C THR A 29 -11.79 -6.16 -6.46
N ASN A 30 -12.44 -7.28 -6.71
CA ASN A 30 -13.20 -7.50 -7.94
C ASN A 30 -14.64 -6.97 -7.78
N LYS A 31 -15.40 -6.92 -8.89
CA LYS A 31 -16.79 -6.43 -8.87
C LYS A 31 -17.68 -7.19 -7.87
N ILE A 32 -17.39 -8.48 -7.69
CA ILE A 32 -18.12 -9.41 -6.82
C ILE A 32 -17.62 -9.35 -5.35
N LYS A 33 -16.59 -8.55 -5.06
CA LYS A 33 -15.99 -8.37 -3.72
C LYS A 33 -15.45 -9.66 -3.08
N THR A 34 -15.12 -10.68 -3.89
CA THR A 34 -14.65 -11.99 -3.43
C THR A 34 -13.14 -12.07 -3.26
N VAL A 35 -12.35 -11.24 -3.94
CA VAL A 35 -10.89 -11.26 -3.80
C VAL A 35 -10.44 -9.93 -3.22
N LEU A 36 -9.55 -9.96 -2.22
CA LEU A 36 -8.94 -8.77 -1.63
C LEU A 36 -7.44 -8.82 -1.91
N TYR A 37 -6.96 -7.88 -2.71
CA TYR A 37 -5.56 -7.73 -3.05
C TYR A 37 -4.99 -6.52 -2.31
N THR A 38 -3.96 -6.74 -1.49
CA THR A 38 -3.26 -5.68 -0.77
C THR A 38 -1.91 -5.42 -1.43
N GLY A 39 -1.60 -4.14 -1.65
CA GLY A 39 -0.32 -3.71 -2.19
C GLY A 39 0.11 -2.35 -1.64
N VAL A 40 1.34 -1.96 -1.98
CA VAL A 40 1.89 -0.64 -1.70
C VAL A 40 2.38 0.00 -3.00
N THR A 41 2.17 1.30 -3.18
CA THR A 41 2.66 2.08 -4.34
C THR A 41 2.98 3.50 -3.89
N ASN A 42 3.92 4.16 -4.55
CA ASN A 42 4.14 5.61 -4.41
C ASN A 42 3.18 6.44 -5.27
N ASP A 43 2.58 5.81 -6.29
CA ASP A 43 1.66 6.46 -7.22
C ASP A 43 0.40 5.60 -7.37
N LEU A 44 -0.64 5.96 -6.62
CA LEU A 44 -1.92 5.26 -6.64
C LEU A 44 -2.71 5.60 -7.90
N LYS A 45 -2.61 6.84 -8.39
CA LYS A 45 -3.35 7.31 -9.56
C LYS A 45 -2.88 6.66 -10.85
N SER A 46 -1.56 6.62 -11.08
CA SER A 46 -1.02 5.86 -12.21
C SER A 46 -1.41 4.39 -12.11
N ARG A 47 -1.36 3.80 -10.90
CA ARG A 47 -1.78 2.41 -10.68
C ARG A 47 -3.23 2.17 -11.09
N LEU A 48 -4.15 3.07 -10.73
CA LEU A 48 -5.57 3.02 -11.12
C LEU A 48 -5.80 3.29 -12.61
N TYR A 49 -5.06 4.22 -13.21
CA TYR A 49 -5.13 4.56 -14.63
C TYR A 49 -4.81 3.35 -15.53
N TRP A 50 -3.74 2.62 -15.20
CA TRP A 50 -3.38 1.39 -15.91
C TRP A 50 -4.48 0.31 -15.81
N TYR A 51 -5.34 0.35 -14.79
CA TYR A 51 -6.46 -0.59 -14.65
C TYR A 51 -7.70 -0.22 -15.46
N GLN A 52 -7.94 1.07 -15.75
CA GLN A 52 -9.03 1.48 -16.65
C GLN A 52 -8.74 1.12 -18.11
N ASN A 53 -7.47 0.93 -18.48
CA ASN A 53 -7.02 0.61 -19.83
C ASN A 53 -6.30 -0.77 -19.87
N PRO A 54 -7.03 -1.89 -19.72
CA PRO A 54 -6.44 -3.22 -19.65
C PRO A 54 -5.74 -3.67 -20.95
N GLU A 55 -6.01 -3.04 -22.09
CA GLU A 55 -5.31 -3.29 -23.36
C GLU A 55 -3.85 -2.81 -23.34
N ALA A 56 -3.47 -1.92 -22.41
CA ALA A 56 -2.11 -1.42 -22.27
C ALA A 56 -1.19 -2.31 -21.41
N ILE A 57 -1.73 -3.34 -20.73
CA ILE A 57 -0.95 -4.21 -19.84
C ILE A 57 -0.90 -5.63 -20.41
N ASP A 58 0.12 -5.87 -21.22
CA ASP A 58 0.54 -7.23 -21.56
C ASP A 58 1.21 -7.85 -20.30
N LYS A 59 0.56 -8.87 -19.70
CA LYS A 59 1.13 -9.82 -18.70
C LYS A 59 1.39 -9.36 -17.26
N SER A 60 0.43 -8.80 -16.53
CA SER A 60 0.55 -8.67 -15.05
C SER A 60 -0.50 -9.48 -14.26
N PHE A 61 -0.12 -9.94 -13.07
CA PHE A 61 -0.93 -10.80 -12.17
C PHE A 61 -2.32 -10.21 -11.84
N THR A 62 -2.47 -8.89 -11.93
CA THR A 62 -3.74 -8.18 -11.69
C THR A 62 -4.78 -8.45 -12.77
N THR A 63 -4.36 -8.77 -13.99
CA THR A 63 -5.24 -9.16 -15.11
C THR A 63 -5.88 -10.53 -14.86
N LYS A 64 -5.20 -11.43 -14.14
CA LYS A 64 -5.69 -12.80 -13.87
C LYS A 64 -6.87 -12.84 -12.90
N TYR A 65 -6.95 -11.91 -11.94
CA TYR A 65 -7.97 -11.93 -10.88
C TYR A 65 -9.01 -10.81 -10.95
N LYS A 66 -8.90 -9.90 -11.93
CA LYS A 66 -9.82 -8.78 -12.16
C LYS A 66 -10.07 -7.91 -10.91
N CYS A 67 -9.04 -7.74 -10.08
CA CYS A 67 -9.10 -6.89 -8.89
C CYS A 67 -8.81 -5.43 -9.28
N PHE A 68 -9.85 -4.73 -9.75
CA PHE A 68 -9.71 -3.38 -10.31
C PHE A 68 -10.32 -2.28 -9.43
N TYR A 69 -11.11 -2.67 -8.42
CA TYR A 69 -11.90 -1.72 -7.64
C TYR A 69 -11.21 -1.38 -6.33
N LEU A 70 -10.85 -0.12 -6.16
CA LEU A 70 -10.29 0.40 -4.92
C LEU A 70 -11.41 0.50 -3.88
N VAL A 71 -11.18 -0.11 -2.72
CA VAL A 71 -12.13 -0.03 -1.59
C VAL A 71 -11.52 0.60 -0.36
N TYR A 72 -10.20 0.71 -0.31
CA TYR A 72 -9.45 1.23 0.83
C TYR A 72 -8.06 1.67 0.42
N PHE A 73 -7.58 2.77 1.00
CA PHE A 73 -6.20 3.22 0.91
C PHE A 73 -5.77 3.97 2.19
N GLU A 74 -4.49 3.89 2.53
CA GLU A 74 -3.84 4.66 3.61
C GLU A 74 -2.57 5.32 3.05
N GLN A 75 -2.34 6.59 3.39
CA GLN A 75 -1.15 7.34 3.00
C GLN A 75 -0.10 7.34 4.12
N PHE A 76 1.16 7.21 3.74
CA PHE A 76 2.33 7.21 4.61
C PHE A 76 3.42 8.11 4.02
N ALA A 77 4.12 8.85 4.88
CA ALA A 77 5.28 9.65 4.49
C ALA A 77 6.58 8.81 4.41
N ASP A 78 6.58 7.61 5.00
CA ASP A 78 7.74 6.73 5.05
C ASP A 78 7.43 5.36 4.43
N VAL A 79 8.32 4.91 3.55
CA VAL A 79 8.20 3.65 2.83
C VAL A 79 8.31 2.45 3.77
N GLU A 80 9.13 2.55 4.82
CA GLU A 80 9.34 1.42 5.72
C GLU A 80 8.08 1.18 6.55
N THR A 81 7.44 2.26 7.00
CA THR A 81 6.14 2.25 7.67
C THR A 81 5.05 1.67 6.75
N ALA A 82 5.00 2.11 5.49
CA ALA A 82 4.04 1.59 4.51
C ALA A 82 4.23 0.08 4.26
N ILE A 83 5.48 -0.39 4.12
CA ILE A 83 5.79 -1.81 3.93
C ILE A 83 5.44 -2.63 5.17
N LYS A 84 5.73 -2.13 6.38
CA LYS A 84 5.35 -2.80 7.64
C LYS A 84 3.84 -2.95 7.74
N ARG A 85 3.09 -1.90 7.40
CA ARG A 85 1.62 -1.91 7.36
C ARG A 85 1.09 -2.89 6.32
N GLU A 86 1.64 -2.89 5.11
CA GLU A 86 1.26 -3.82 4.05
C GLU A 86 1.46 -5.28 4.47
N LYS A 87 2.61 -5.61 5.08
CA LYS A 87 2.88 -6.95 5.63
C LYS A 87 1.91 -7.33 6.74
N GLN A 88 1.60 -6.38 7.64
CA GLN A 88 0.64 -6.58 8.71
C GLN A 88 -0.74 -6.93 8.14
N ILE A 89 -1.24 -6.14 7.19
CA ILE A 89 -2.54 -6.36 6.54
C ILE A 89 -2.51 -7.67 5.75
N LYS A 90 -1.44 -7.96 5.01
CA LYS A 90 -1.31 -9.22 4.25
C LYS A 90 -1.51 -10.45 5.13
N GLY A 91 -0.90 -10.46 6.32
CA GLY A 91 -1.01 -11.54 7.31
C GLY A 91 -2.36 -11.63 8.03
N TRP A 92 -3.27 -10.67 7.85
CA TRP A 92 -4.58 -10.72 8.49
C TRP A 92 -5.54 -11.71 7.84
N THR A 93 -6.42 -12.26 8.68
CA THR A 93 -7.59 -13.00 8.24
C THR A 93 -8.50 -12.11 7.42
N ARG A 94 -9.31 -12.73 6.56
CA ARG A 94 -10.26 -12.01 5.71
C ARG A 94 -11.20 -11.11 6.52
N ILE A 95 -11.72 -11.60 7.65
CA ILE A 95 -12.65 -10.86 8.52
C ILE A 95 -12.00 -9.56 9.02
N LYS A 96 -10.72 -9.60 9.43
CA LYS A 96 -10.00 -8.40 9.87
C LYS A 96 -9.83 -7.37 8.75
N LYS A 97 -9.55 -7.83 7.53
CA LYS A 97 -9.48 -6.95 6.34
C LYS A 97 -10.84 -6.32 6.04
N GLU A 98 -11.91 -7.10 6.12
CA GLU A 98 -13.26 -6.61 5.89
C GLU A 98 -13.68 -5.59 6.95
N ASN A 99 -13.31 -5.79 8.22
CA ASN A 99 -13.57 -4.83 9.29
C ASN A 99 -12.79 -3.52 9.05
N LEU A 100 -11.51 -3.60 8.69
CA LEU A 100 -10.71 -2.43 8.32
C LEU A 100 -11.35 -1.64 7.17
N ILE A 101 -11.81 -2.35 6.12
CA ILE A 101 -12.52 -1.72 5.00
C ILE A 101 -13.84 -1.11 5.47
N LYS A 102 -14.61 -1.77 6.35
CA LYS A 102 -15.88 -1.24 6.88
C LYS A 102 -15.68 0.00 7.73
N GLU A 103 -14.61 0.08 8.51
CA GLU A 103 -14.28 1.26 9.32
C GLU A 103 -13.99 2.48 8.44
N PHE A 104 -13.30 2.28 7.33
CA PHE A 104 -12.96 3.35 6.39
C PHE A 104 -14.09 3.67 5.39
N ASN A 105 -14.76 2.64 4.89
CA ASN A 105 -15.75 2.68 3.82
C ASN A 105 -16.90 1.71 4.16
N PRO A 106 -17.81 2.10 5.05
CA PRO A 106 -18.89 1.23 5.53
C PRO A 106 -19.83 0.80 4.40
N THR A 107 -19.97 1.64 3.37
CA THR A 107 -20.80 1.36 2.19
C THR A 107 -20.12 0.51 1.13
N TRP A 108 -18.83 0.18 1.29
CA TRP A 108 -18.05 -0.55 0.30
C TRP A 108 -18.11 0.08 -1.11
N LYS A 109 -18.15 1.41 -1.18
CA LYS A 109 -18.12 2.15 -2.45
C LYS A 109 -16.78 1.94 -3.15
N PHE A 110 -16.79 2.05 -4.47
CA PHE A 110 -15.55 2.02 -5.23
C PHE A 110 -14.97 3.43 -5.28
N LEU A 111 -13.73 3.56 -4.82
CA LEU A 111 -13.03 4.85 -4.66
C LEU A 111 -12.13 5.14 -5.85
N ASN A 112 -12.37 4.51 -6.99
CA ASN A 112 -11.53 4.64 -8.17
C ASN A 112 -11.50 6.06 -8.71
N ASP A 113 -12.59 6.80 -8.57
CA ASP A 113 -12.75 8.17 -9.06
C ASP A 113 -12.41 9.22 -7.99
N ASP A 114 -12.21 8.80 -6.74
CA ASP A 114 -11.96 9.67 -5.58
C ASP A 114 -10.46 9.97 -5.35
N VAL A 115 -9.57 9.43 -6.20
CA VAL A 115 -8.08 9.48 -6.06
C VAL A 115 -7.40 10.12 -7.26
#